data_AF-A0A914UNH2-F1
#
_entry.id   AF-A0A914UNH2-F1
#
_cell.length_a   1.000
_cell.length_b   1.000
_cell.length_c   1.000
_cell.angle_alpha   90.00
_cell.angle_beta   90.00
_cell.angle_gamma   90.00
#
_symmetry.space_group_name_H-M   'P 1'
#
loop_
_entity.id
_entity.type
_entity.pdbx_description
1 polymer ?
#
loop_
_entity_poly.entity_id
_entity_poly.type
_entity_poly.pdbx_seq_one_letter_code
_entity_poly.pdbx_strand_id
1 'polypeptide(L)'
;MIHPINMPADFMRAPPARRRLIRERSGDHVFSENDVRRKATITYTEDGRRLRDGEPTSPRSPNALWNEFFLRSFVRKLYLDEDGKDSAEQGDGEGLNAPEETTPQCAIHFPVPQMRSEEKRARPLELKWADLKIRENANQHNTADFDLVERRNNAQLVIRRGQAFAMDLEFYWDIDVDSDSLTLVFELGSLPSESKGTRLVIPLKKHANVVDCTVDRLAIDGARVSVSVSLSARTIVGAWQVKIVSAVNKEDSTFKESESPIGTVYVLFNPWCTNDQVYMPNAADRDEYVLNDVGQIWRGTHGAPKATAWSYGQFESGVLEACLQ
;
A
#
# COMPACT_ATOMS: atom_id res chain seq x y z
N MET A 1 6.76 -23.56 8.15
CA MET A 1 8.09 -23.92 7.59
C MET A 1 7.84 -24.94 6.49
N ILE A 2 7.75 -24.50 5.23
CA ILE A 2 7.58 -25.41 4.09
C ILE A 2 8.97 -25.63 3.52
N HIS A 3 9.47 -26.85 3.62
CA HIS A 3 10.75 -27.23 3.04
C HIS A 3 10.64 -27.31 1.50
N PRO A 4 11.63 -26.80 0.75
CA PRO A 4 11.73 -27.08 -0.67
C PRO A 4 12.20 -28.53 -0.86
N ILE A 5 11.33 -29.39 -1.41
CA ILE A 5 11.71 -30.75 -1.78
C ILE A 5 12.56 -30.68 -3.05
N ASN A 6 13.83 -30.98 -2.86
CA ASN A 6 14.79 -31.37 -3.89
C ASN A 6 14.21 -32.53 -4.71
N MET A 7 13.88 -32.30 -5.99
CA MET A 7 13.50 -33.38 -6.91
C MET A 7 14.76 -33.94 -7.58
N PRO A 8 15.08 -35.24 -7.45
CA PRO A 8 16.21 -35.83 -8.15
C PRO A 8 15.94 -35.95 -9.66
N ALA A 9 17.01 -35.83 -10.46
CA ALA A 9 16.98 -35.75 -11.93
C ALA A 9 16.46 -37.01 -12.66
N ASP A 10 16.09 -38.06 -11.94
CA ASP A 10 15.61 -39.33 -12.51
C ASP A 10 14.15 -39.28 -13.03
N PHE A 11 13.40 -38.21 -12.73
CA PHE A 11 12.04 -38.00 -13.27
C PHE A 11 11.99 -37.52 -14.74
N MET A 12 13.13 -37.26 -15.38
CA MET A 12 13.22 -36.86 -16.79
C MET A 12 13.36 -38.04 -17.78
N ARG A 13 13.26 -39.30 -17.33
CA ARG A 13 13.25 -40.46 -18.24
C ARG A 13 11.82 -40.93 -18.53
N ALA A 14 11.48 -40.97 -19.82
CA ALA A 14 10.20 -41.48 -20.32
C ALA A 14 9.99 -42.98 -19.94
N PRO A 15 8.79 -43.39 -19.51
CA PRO A 15 8.54 -44.75 -19.05
C PRO A 15 8.47 -45.76 -20.22
N PRO A 16 9.07 -46.96 -20.10
CA PRO A 16 9.04 -48.00 -21.11
C PRO A 16 7.78 -48.86 -20.96
N ALA A 17 6.61 -48.30 -21.29
CA ALA A 17 5.36 -49.06 -21.32
C ALA A 17 4.53 -48.68 -22.55
N ARG A 18 5.10 -48.85 -23.73
CA ARG A 18 4.40 -48.69 -25.01
C ARG A 18 4.76 -49.82 -25.97
N ARG A 19 4.52 -51.07 -25.56
CA ARG A 19 4.64 -52.26 -26.42
C ARG A 19 3.93 -53.47 -25.81
N ARG A 20 2.61 -53.38 -25.62
CA ARG A 20 1.69 -54.53 -25.45
C ARG A 20 0.28 -54.00 -25.37
N LEU A 21 -0.33 -53.72 -26.53
CA LEU A 21 -1.79 -53.61 -26.72
C LEU A 21 -2.11 -53.57 -28.23
N ILE A 22 -1.38 -54.39 -29.02
CA ILE A 22 -1.72 -54.74 -30.40
C ILE A 22 -1.40 -56.22 -30.59
N ARG A 23 -2.16 -57.07 -29.91
CA ARG A 23 -2.38 -58.49 -30.17
C ARG A 23 -3.35 -58.96 -29.10
N GLU A 24 -4.34 -59.76 -29.49
CA GLU A 24 -5.44 -60.27 -28.67
C GLU A 24 -6.69 -59.37 -28.63
N ARG A 25 -7.42 -59.39 -29.75
CA ARG A 25 -8.89 -59.51 -29.71
C ARG A 25 -9.38 -60.10 -31.02
N SER A 26 -9.20 -61.41 -31.14
CA SER A 26 -10.00 -62.30 -31.97
C SER A 26 -10.78 -63.17 -30.99
N GLY A 27 -12.10 -63.07 -30.97
CA GLY A 27 -12.95 -63.87 -30.09
C GLY A 27 -14.31 -63.24 -29.82
N ASP A 28 -15.33 -63.85 -30.39
CA ASP A 28 -16.75 -63.51 -30.42
C ASP A 28 -17.38 -63.26 -29.04
N HIS A 29 -18.25 -62.23 -28.95
CA HIS A 29 -19.46 -62.26 -28.12
C HIS A 29 -20.47 -61.20 -28.61
N VAL A 30 -21.68 -61.67 -28.89
CA VAL A 30 -22.87 -60.95 -29.37
C VAL A 30 -23.52 -60.17 -28.24
N PHE A 31 -23.77 -58.87 -28.40
CA PHE A 31 -24.77 -58.09 -27.64
C PHE A 31 -25.31 -56.90 -28.47
N SER A 32 -26.64 -56.95 -28.71
CA SER A 32 -27.62 -55.89 -29.00
C SER A 32 -27.20 -54.63 -29.79
N GLU A 33 -27.76 -54.49 -31.00
CA GLU A 33 -27.90 -53.19 -31.70
C GLU A 33 -28.87 -52.24 -30.96
N ASN A 34 -28.67 -50.93 -31.12
CA ASN A 34 -29.48 -49.79 -30.68
C ASN A 34 -29.27 -49.17 -29.28
N ASP A 35 -28.03 -48.79 -28.94
CA ASP A 35 -27.83 -47.60 -28.09
C ASP A 35 -26.48 -46.89 -28.34
N VAL A 36 -26.30 -46.34 -29.55
CA VAL A 36 -25.17 -45.45 -29.83
C VAL A 36 -25.53 -44.07 -29.31
N ARG A 37 -25.10 -43.74 -28.09
CA ARG A 37 -25.08 -42.37 -27.56
C ARG A 37 -24.33 -41.47 -28.55
N ARG A 38 -25.08 -40.71 -29.36
CA ARG A 38 -24.52 -39.70 -30.27
C ARG A 38 -23.65 -38.75 -29.45
N LYS A 39 -22.37 -38.59 -29.83
CA LYS A 39 -21.49 -37.57 -29.24
C LYS A 39 -22.06 -36.20 -29.60
N ALA A 40 -22.28 -35.35 -28.60
CA ALA A 40 -22.74 -33.99 -28.80
C ALA A 40 -21.74 -33.20 -29.65
N THR A 41 -22.24 -32.46 -30.65
CA THR A 41 -21.43 -31.63 -31.54
C THR A 41 -21.15 -30.31 -30.85
N ILE A 42 -19.86 -29.97 -30.69
CA ILE A 42 -19.44 -28.71 -30.06
C ILE A 42 -18.99 -27.76 -31.16
N THR A 43 -19.64 -26.60 -31.24
CA THR A 43 -19.30 -25.52 -32.17
C THR A 43 -19.20 -24.19 -31.42
N TYR A 44 -18.75 -23.16 -32.11
CA TYR A 44 -18.59 -21.81 -31.54
C TYR A 44 -19.22 -20.78 -32.46
N THR A 45 -19.81 -19.74 -31.88
CA THR A 45 -20.25 -18.55 -32.63
C THR A 45 -19.07 -17.60 -32.88
N GLU A 46 -19.20 -16.67 -33.83
CA GLU A 46 -18.13 -15.68 -34.13
C GLU A 46 -17.77 -14.79 -32.93
N ASP A 47 -18.72 -14.56 -32.02
CA ASP A 47 -18.55 -13.87 -30.74
C ASP A 47 -18.03 -14.78 -29.60
N GLY A 48 -17.56 -15.99 -29.94
CA GLY A 48 -16.84 -16.89 -29.04
C GLY A 48 -17.71 -17.72 -28.09
N ARG A 49 -19.04 -17.77 -28.29
CA ARG A 49 -19.92 -18.56 -27.42
C ARG A 49 -19.84 -20.03 -27.77
N ARG A 50 -19.72 -20.88 -26.74
CA ARG A 50 -19.73 -22.33 -26.90
C ARG A 50 -21.15 -22.84 -27.08
N LEU A 51 -21.39 -23.48 -28.22
CA LEU A 51 -22.63 -24.17 -28.55
C LEU A 51 -22.50 -25.67 -28.30
N ARG A 52 -23.56 -26.30 -27.80
CA ARG A 52 -23.70 -27.75 -27.73
C ARG A 52 -24.93 -28.15 -28.52
N ASP A 53 -24.74 -28.93 -29.58
CA ASP A 53 -25.80 -29.34 -30.51
C ASP A 53 -26.58 -28.13 -31.08
N GLY A 54 -25.89 -27.01 -31.28
CA GLY A 54 -26.45 -25.76 -31.81
C GLY A 54 -27.02 -24.80 -30.75
N GLU A 55 -27.19 -25.21 -29.49
CA GLU A 55 -27.73 -24.35 -28.44
C GLU A 55 -26.64 -23.70 -27.54
N PRO A 56 -26.80 -22.43 -27.12
CA PRO A 56 -25.85 -21.76 -26.25
C PRO A 56 -25.76 -22.42 -24.87
N THR A 57 -24.54 -22.74 -24.45
CA THR A 57 -24.31 -23.34 -23.12
C THR A 57 -24.39 -22.34 -21.95
N SER A 58 -24.45 -21.04 -22.25
CA SER A 58 -24.62 -19.95 -21.27
C SER A 58 -25.55 -18.86 -21.82
N PRO A 59 -26.39 -18.24 -20.96
CA PRO A 59 -27.37 -17.23 -21.39
C PRO A 59 -26.76 -15.89 -21.83
N ARG A 60 -25.51 -15.58 -21.46
CA ARG A 60 -24.80 -14.34 -21.82
C ARG A 60 -23.48 -14.65 -22.57
N SER A 61 -23.09 -13.80 -23.53
CA SER A 61 -21.77 -13.88 -24.19
C SER A 61 -20.65 -13.54 -23.21
N PRO A 62 -19.43 -14.07 -23.44
CA PRO A 62 -18.23 -13.62 -22.73
C PRO A 62 -18.08 -12.09 -22.76
N ASN A 63 -18.26 -11.43 -23.91
CA ASN A 63 -18.19 -9.96 -24.06
C ASN A 63 -19.19 -9.19 -23.19
N ALA A 64 -20.32 -9.78 -22.79
CA ALA A 64 -21.26 -9.15 -21.86
C ALA A 64 -20.80 -9.26 -20.39
N LEU A 65 -19.99 -10.27 -20.04
CA LEU A 65 -19.37 -10.39 -18.71
C LEU A 65 -18.20 -9.40 -18.55
N TRP A 66 -17.50 -9.08 -19.65
CA TRP A 66 -16.40 -8.11 -19.66
C TRP A 66 -16.86 -6.67 -19.39
N ASN A 67 -18.08 -6.29 -19.80
CA ASN A 67 -18.61 -4.94 -19.57
C ASN A 67 -19.07 -4.70 -18.12
N GLU A 68 -19.58 -5.69 -17.37
CA GLU A 68 -20.08 -5.44 -16.00
C GLU A 68 -18.98 -5.35 -14.94
N PHE A 69 -17.83 -6.00 -15.13
CA PHE A 69 -16.75 -6.02 -14.11
C PHE A 69 -15.75 -4.86 -14.25
N PHE A 70 -15.41 -4.45 -15.47
CA PHE A 70 -14.49 -3.31 -15.68
C PHE A 70 -15.12 -1.96 -15.36
N LEU A 71 -16.46 -1.86 -15.42
CA LEU A 71 -17.14 -0.62 -15.09
C LEU A 71 -16.89 -0.22 -13.64
N ARG A 72 -16.63 -1.09 -12.66
CA ARG A 72 -16.41 -0.61 -11.27
C ARG A 72 -15.14 0.22 -11.10
N SER A 73 -14.04 -0.17 -11.75
CA SER A 73 -12.78 0.56 -11.67
C SER A 73 -12.76 1.78 -12.60
N PHE A 74 -13.35 1.67 -13.79
CA PHE A 74 -13.45 2.80 -14.73
C PHE A 74 -14.52 3.84 -14.34
N VAL A 75 -15.65 3.41 -13.78
CA VAL A 75 -16.72 4.29 -13.28
C VAL A 75 -16.26 5.02 -12.00
N ARG A 76 -15.45 4.41 -11.13
CA ARG A 76 -14.81 5.15 -10.01
C ARG A 76 -13.93 6.28 -10.52
N LYS A 77 -13.19 6.07 -11.62
CA LYS A 77 -12.36 7.10 -12.25
C LYS A 77 -13.19 8.21 -12.91
N LEU A 78 -14.32 7.88 -13.54
CA LEU A 78 -15.20 8.87 -14.19
C LEU A 78 -16.08 9.66 -13.19
N TYR A 79 -16.58 9.05 -12.12
CA TYR A 79 -17.38 9.77 -11.10
C TYR A 79 -16.55 10.82 -10.36
N LEU A 80 -15.23 10.61 -10.21
CA LEU A 80 -14.34 11.60 -9.59
C LEU A 80 -14.02 12.78 -10.52
N ASP A 81 -14.18 12.63 -11.84
CA ASP A 81 -13.97 13.71 -12.82
C ASP A 81 -15.24 14.56 -13.04
N GLU A 82 -16.44 14.02 -12.80
CA GLU A 82 -17.71 14.75 -12.96
C GLU A 82 -18.12 15.57 -11.72
N ASP A 83 -17.77 15.14 -10.50
CA ASP A 83 -18.04 15.89 -9.26
C ASP A 83 -17.16 17.17 -9.11
N GLY A 84 -16.22 17.40 -10.02
CA GLY A 84 -15.30 18.55 -10.02
C GLY A 84 -15.74 19.75 -10.87
N LYS A 85 -16.92 19.73 -11.52
CA LYS A 85 -17.31 20.78 -12.49
C LYS A 85 -18.56 21.60 -12.21
N ASP A 86 -19.36 21.26 -11.20
CA ASP A 86 -20.58 22.02 -10.91
C ASP A 86 -20.52 22.75 -9.57
N SER A 87 -19.86 23.92 -9.57
CA SER A 87 -20.18 25.06 -8.68
C SER A 87 -19.32 26.28 -9.01
N ALA A 88 -19.58 26.88 -10.17
CA ALA A 88 -19.10 28.22 -10.50
C ALA A 88 -20.29 29.07 -10.97
N GLU A 89 -21.03 29.67 -10.03
CA GLU A 89 -21.83 30.87 -10.30
C GLU A 89 -21.69 31.91 -9.16
N GLN A 90 -21.07 33.02 -9.57
CA GLN A 90 -21.10 34.42 -9.13
C GLN A 90 -21.85 34.84 -7.86
N GLY A 91 -21.12 35.57 -7.02
CA GLY A 91 -21.64 36.56 -6.08
C GLY A 91 -20.55 37.56 -5.71
N ASP A 92 -20.60 38.75 -6.30
CA ASP A 92 -19.72 39.89 -6.00
C ASP A 92 -19.95 40.41 -4.57
N GLY A 93 -18.86 40.76 -3.87
CA GLY A 93 -18.90 41.41 -2.57
C GLY A 93 -17.51 41.70 -2.01
N GLU A 94 -17.09 42.96 -2.12
CA GLU A 94 -15.81 43.49 -1.62
C GLU A 94 -15.64 43.28 -0.09
N GLY A 95 -14.44 42.90 0.33
CA GLY A 95 -14.05 42.84 1.74
C GLY A 95 -12.56 42.52 1.91
N LEU A 96 -11.76 43.56 2.17
CA LEU A 96 -10.36 43.48 2.57
C LEU A 96 -10.17 42.53 3.77
N ASN A 97 -9.23 41.58 3.71
CA ASN A 97 -8.41 41.14 4.85
C ASN A 97 -7.21 40.24 4.44
N ALA A 98 -6.09 40.51 5.11
CA ALA A 98 -4.80 39.81 5.33
C ALA A 98 -4.44 38.50 4.60
N PRO A 99 -3.13 38.22 4.35
CA PRO A 99 -2.70 37.01 3.66
C PRO A 99 -2.98 35.78 4.53
N GLU A 100 -3.82 34.87 4.03
CA GLU A 100 -4.00 33.54 4.60
C GLU A 100 -2.68 32.77 4.55
N GLU A 101 -2.13 32.42 5.72
CA GLU A 101 -1.11 31.39 5.82
C GLU A 101 -1.73 30.06 5.37
N THR A 102 -1.40 29.64 4.15
CA THR A 102 -1.84 28.40 3.52
C THR A 102 -1.41 27.19 4.34
N THR A 103 -2.24 26.81 5.31
CA THR A 103 -2.12 25.56 6.05
C THR A 103 -2.70 24.42 5.19
N PRO A 104 -2.03 23.28 5.03
CA PRO A 104 -2.50 22.23 4.14
C PRO A 104 -3.76 21.54 4.68
N GLN A 105 -4.73 21.26 3.80
CA GLN A 105 -6.05 20.70 4.15
C GLN A 105 -6.00 19.34 4.86
N CYS A 106 -4.88 18.60 4.74
CA CYS A 106 -4.70 17.29 5.36
C CYS A 106 -3.82 17.33 6.62
N ALA A 107 -3.50 18.52 7.14
CA ALA A 107 -2.68 18.66 8.34
C ALA A 107 -3.44 18.24 9.60
N ILE A 108 -2.71 17.62 10.52
CA ILE A 108 -3.20 17.21 11.83
C ILE A 108 -2.94 18.36 12.79
N HIS A 109 -4.01 18.92 13.34
CA HIS A 109 -3.96 20.09 14.22
C HIS A 109 -3.97 19.72 15.69
N PHE A 110 -3.22 20.49 16.47
CA PHE A 110 -3.13 20.35 17.92
C PHE A 110 -3.85 21.51 18.62
N PRO A 111 -4.31 21.32 19.87
CA PRO A 111 -4.96 22.38 20.63
C PRO A 111 -3.98 23.48 21.03
N VAL A 112 -4.45 24.72 21.08
CA VAL A 112 -3.64 25.86 21.53
C VAL A 112 -3.30 25.70 23.01
N PRO A 113 -2.02 25.76 23.41
CA PRO A 113 -1.64 25.73 24.82
C PRO A 113 -2.29 26.89 25.61
N GLN A 114 -2.98 26.55 26.70
CA GLN A 114 -3.55 27.55 27.62
C GLN A 114 -2.42 28.19 28.47
N MET A 115 -1.85 29.35 28.08
CA MET A 115 -0.75 29.97 28.85
C MET A 115 -0.82 31.49 29.09
N ARG A 116 -0.35 31.88 30.28
CA ARG A 116 0.03 33.26 30.69
C ARG A 116 1.41 33.62 30.13
N SER A 117 1.59 34.89 29.77
CA SER A 117 2.64 35.43 28.88
C SER A 117 4.11 35.29 29.31
N GLU A 118 4.43 34.86 30.53
CA GLU A 118 5.76 35.10 31.13
C GLU A 118 6.69 33.88 31.26
N GLU A 119 6.30 32.66 30.87
CA GLU A 119 7.16 31.45 30.97
C GLU A 119 7.56 30.81 29.62
N LYS A 120 7.56 31.60 28.54
CA LYS A 120 7.63 31.09 27.14
C LYS A 120 8.88 30.25 26.78
N ARG A 121 10.00 30.41 27.50
CA ARG A 121 11.29 29.78 27.15
C ARG A 121 11.74 28.65 28.09
N ALA A 122 10.89 28.19 29.00
CA ALA A 122 11.24 27.15 29.98
C ALA A 122 10.48 25.84 29.78
N ARG A 123 9.80 25.68 28.63
CA ARG A 123 8.94 24.56 28.32
C ARG A 123 9.23 23.98 26.93
N PRO A 124 9.09 22.65 26.78
CA PRO A 124 9.21 21.96 25.50
C PRO A 124 8.22 22.49 24.46
N LEU A 125 8.64 22.47 23.20
CA LEU A 125 7.85 22.95 22.07
C LEU A 125 6.59 22.10 21.87
N GLU A 126 5.46 22.74 21.62
CA GLU A 126 4.22 22.05 21.29
C GLU A 126 3.94 22.19 19.79
N LEU A 127 3.58 21.07 19.15
CA LEU A 127 3.25 21.03 17.74
C LEU A 127 1.94 21.79 17.52
N LYS A 128 1.86 22.64 16.50
CA LYS A 128 0.65 23.36 16.06
C LYS A 128 -0.07 22.56 14.99
N TRP A 129 0.67 22.09 13.99
CA TRP A 129 0.15 21.13 13.01
C TRP A 129 1.26 20.25 12.42
N ALA A 130 0.87 19.11 11.85
CA ALA A 130 1.75 18.20 11.12
C ALA A 130 1.12 17.74 9.80
N ASP A 131 1.86 17.82 8.70
CA ASP A 131 1.48 17.32 7.38
C ASP A 131 2.43 16.20 6.93
N LEU A 132 1.86 15.01 6.74
CA LEU A 132 2.56 13.82 6.26
C LEU A 132 2.64 13.74 4.73
N LYS A 133 2.22 14.79 4.00
CA LYS A 133 2.24 14.87 2.53
C LYS A 133 1.70 13.62 1.86
N ILE A 134 0.55 13.14 2.37
CA ILE A 134 0.05 11.79 2.14
C ILE A 134 0.04 11.43 0.65
N ARG A 135 -0.55 12.28 -0.19
CA ARG A 135 -0.67 12.02 -1.64
C ARG A 135 0.67 12.05 -2.37
N GLU A 136 1.53 13.02 -2.06
CA GLU A 136 2.84 13.14 -2.70
C GLU A 136 3.72 11.93 -2.39
N ASN A 137 3.77 11.56 -1.12
CA ASN A 137 4.51 10.39 -0.67
C ASN A 137 3.90 9.10 -1.26
N ALA A 138 2.59 8.93 -1.23
CA ALA A 138 1.96 7.72 -1.77
C ALA A 138 2.23 7.52 -3.27
N ASN A 139 2.25 8.60 -4.05
CA ASN A 139 2.63 8.55 -5.46
C ASN A 139 4.09 8.11 -5.63
N GLN A 140 5.02 8.67 -4.86
CA GLN A 140 6.44 8.31 -4.93
C GLN A 140 6.69 6.86 -4.48
N HIS A 141 5.89 6.35 -3.55
CA HIS A 141 6.02 5.01 -3.00
C HIS A 141 5.20 3.93 -3.74
N ASN A 142 4.49 4.28 -4.82
CA ASN A 142 3.59 3.36 -5.53
C ASN A 142 2.55 2.72 -4.58
N THR A 143 1.89 3.57 -3.81
CA THR A 143 0.89 3.22 -2.79
C THR A 143 -0.36 4.10 -2.87
N ALA A 144 -0.51 4.89 -3.93
CA ALA A 144 -1.66 5.78 -4.12
C ALA A 144 -3.00 5.05 -4.24
N ASP A 145 -2.99 3.82 -4.77
CA ASP A 145 -4.21 3.04 -5.01
C ASP A 145 -4.86 2.52 -3.72
N PHE A 146 -4.13 2.48 -2.60
CA PHE A 146 -4.67 2.04 -1.32
C PHE A 146 -5.80 2.97 -0.87
N ASP A 147 -6.96 2.39 -0.55
CA ASP A 147 -8.12 3.13 -0.04
C ASP A 147 -7.76 4.08 1.12
N LEU A 148 -6.85 3.66 2.01
CA LEU A 148 -6.33 4.45 3.13
C LEU A 148 -5.78 5.84 2.75
N VAL A 149 -5.19 5.97 1.57
CA VAL A 149 -4.60 7.23 1.06
C VAL A 149 -5.67 8.18 0.55
N GLU A 150 -6.77 7.64 0.01
CA GLU A 150 -7.84 8.41 -0.64
C GLU A 150 -9.00 8.77 0.29
N ARG A 151 -9.03 8.27 1.53
CA ARG A 151 -10.13 8.54 2.46
C ARG A 151 -10.32 10.05 2.67
N ARG A 152 -11.55 10.53 2.48
CA ARG A 152 -11.91 11.94 2.74
C ARG A 152 -11.63 12.35 4.19
N ASN A 153 -11.89 11.43 5.12
CA ASN A 153 -11.66 11.62 6.54
C ASN A 153 -10.64 10.58 7.01
N ASN A 154 -9.65 11.02 7.81
CA ASN A 154 -8.63 10.15 8.38
C ASN A 154 -7.83 9.38 7.31
N ALA A 155 -7.36 10.11 6.28
CA ALA A 155 -6.39 9.57 5.33
C ALA A 155 -5.12 9.16 6.08
N GLN A 156 -4.53 8.02 5.72
CA GLN A 156 -3.32 7.51 6.37
C GLN A 156 -2.22 7.32 5.34
N LEU A 157 -1.00 7.65 5.75
CA LEU A 157 0.17 7.51 4.89
C LEU A 157 0.57 6.03 4.78
N VAL A 158 0.67 5.53 3.55
CA VAL A 158 1.23 4.21 3.23
C VAL A 158 2.53 4.40 2.46
N ILE A 159 3.64 3.90 3.01
CA ILE A 159 4.98 3.97 2.41
C ILE A 159 5.60 2.58 2.27
N ARG A 160 6.67 2.52 1.50
CA ARG A 160 7.53 1.34 1.37
C ARG A 160 8.89 1.63 1.99
N ARG A 161 9.39 0.70 2.81
CA ARG A 161 10.67 0.85 3.54
C ARG A 161 11.86 1.05 2.61
N GLY A 162 12.98 1.59 3.10
CA GLY A 162 14.18 1.81 2.29
C GLY A 162 14.04 2.94 1.24
N GLN A 163 13.05 3.80 1.39
CA GLN A 163 12.80 4.96 0.53
C GLN A 163 12.36 6.16 1.38
N ALA A 164 12.79 7.35 0.96
CA ALA A 164 12.54 8.60 1.65
C ALA A 164 11.09 9.07 1.49
N PHE A 165 10.52 9.59 2.56
CA PHE A 165 9.24 10.32 2.53
C PHE A 165 9.39 11.66 3.25
N ALA A 166 8.57 12.63 2.87
CA ALA A 166 8.63 14.00 3.38
C ALA A 166 7.50 14.30 4.36
N MET A 167 7.76 15.16 5.34
CA MET A 167 6.73 15.70 6.23
C MET A 167 7.09 17.16 6.59
N ASP A 168 6.06 17.95 6.81
CA ASP A 168 6.17 19.32 7.30
C ASP A 168 5.50 19.43 8.67
N LEU A 169 6.16 20.14 9.58
CA LEU A 169 5.73 20.35 10.95
C LEU A 169 5.76 21.85 11.24
N GLU A 170 4.79 22.36 11.98
CA GLU A 170 4.83 23.72 12.51
C GLU A 170 4.53 23.69 14.00
N PHE A 171 5.33 24.41 14.78
CA PHE A 171 5.19 24.54 16.23
C PHE A 171 4.51 25.86 16.59
N TYR A 172 4.02 25.97 17.83
CA TYR A 172 3.47 27.24 18.33
C TYR A 172 4.52 28.34 18.54
N TRP A 173 5.80 27.95 18.65
CA TRP A 173 6.92 28.85 18.92
C TRP A 173 8.10 28.51 18.02
N ASP A 174 8.93 29.52 17.77
CA ASP A 174 10.17 29.36 17.01
C ASP A 174 11.11 28.39 17.71
N ILE A 175 11.78 27.57 16.90
CA ILE A 175 12.71 26.55 17.36
C ILE A 175 14.07 27.19 17.59
N ASP A 176 14.59 27.06 18.81
CA ASP A 176 15.98 27.39 19.11
C ASP A 176 16.84 26.14 18.87
N VAL A 177 17.61 26.15 17.78
CA VAL A 177 18.42 24.99 17.35
C VAL A 177 19.50 24.61 18.38
N ASP A 178 19.90 25.53 19.27
CA ASP A 178 20.94 25.28 20.26
C ASP A 178 20.36 24.71 21.57
N SER A 179 19.18 25.15 22.00
CA SER A 179 18.56 24.68 23.26
C SER A 179 17.50 23.60 23.09
N ASP A 180 16.80 23.59 21.96
CA ASP A 180 15.68 22.69 21.71
C ASP A 180 16.15 21.44 20.99
N SER A 181 15.62 20.31 21.42
CA SER A 181 15.85 19.02 20.78
C SER A 181 14.52 18.46 20.28
N LEU A 182 14.49 18.11 19.00
CA LEU A 182 13.34 17.50 18.34
C LEU A 182 13.71 16.07 17.94
N THR A 183 12.84 15.12 18.29
CA THR A 183 13.05 13.70 18.03
C THR A 183 11.79 13.08 17.48
N LEU A 184 11.87 12.54 16.27
CA LEU A 184 10.78 11.81 15.66
C LEU A 184 10.83 10.36 16.14
N VAL A 185 9.72 9.86 16.70
CA VAL A 185 9.64 8.53 17.30
C VAL A 185 8.57 7.71 16.58
N PHE A 186 8.97 6.52 16.12
CA PHE A 186 8.09 5.52 15.54
C PHE A 186 7.97 4.34 16.50
N GLU A 187 6.75 3.93 16.82
CA GLU A 187 6.47 2.83 17.74
C GLU A 187 5.54 1.81 17.08
N LEU A 188 5.90 0.53 17.20
CA LEU A 188 5.14 -0.60 16.67
C LEU A 188 4.74 -1.55 17.79
N GLY A 189 3.43 -1.83 17.89
CA GLY A 189 2.86 -2.73 18.89
C GLY A 189 2.79 -2.12 20.30
N SER A 190 2.42 -2.95 21.28
CA SER A 190 2.15 -2.52 22.67
C SER A 190 3.40 -2.36 23.54
N LEU A 191 4.51 -2.99 23.16
CA LEU A 191 5.78 -2.96 23.88
C LEU A 191 6.93 -2.59 22.91
N PRO A 192 6.97 -1.34 22.44
CA PRO A 192 7.99 -0.87 21.52
C PRO A 192 9.39 -0.91 22.15
N SER A 193 10.38 -1.36 21.40
CA SER A 193 11.76 -1.54 21.87
C SER A 193 12.77 -1.32 20.75
N GLU A 194 13.78 -0.49 21.03
CA GLU A 194 14.83 -0.15 20.05
C GLU A 194 15.68 -1.38 19.70
N SER A 195 16.05 -2.19 20.70
CA SER A 195 16.84 -3.40 20.48
C SER A 195 16.12 -4.48 19.68
N LYS A 196 14.78 -4.43 19.62
CA LYS A 196 13.95 -5.32 18.80
C LYS A 196 13.55 -4.69 17.46
N GLY A 197 13.93 -3.45 17.19
CA GLY A 197 13.53 -2.71 16.00
C GLY A 197 12.03 -2.41 15.95
N THR A 198 11.31 -2.41 17.07
CA THR A 198 9.89 -2.00 17.19
C THR A 198 9.72 -0.59 17.74
N ARG A 199 10.84 0.10 18.01
CA ARG A 199 10.90 1.53 18.32
C ARG A 199 12.04 2.14 17.53
N LEU A 200 11.76 3.20 16.77
CA LEU A 200 12.77 3.96 16.03
C LEU A 200 12.79 5.37 16.60
N VAL A 201 13.97 5.85 16.98
CA VAL A 201 14.16 7.17 17.58
C VAL A 201 15.09 7.94 16.65
N ILE A 202 14.56 8.98 16.01
CA ILE A 202 15.24 9.75 14.96
C ILE A 202 15.40 11.20 15.45
N PRO A 203 16.55 11.56 16.03
CA PRO A 203 16.85 12.94 16.37
C PRO A 203 16.93 13.80 15.10
N LEU A 204 16.16 14.90 15.06
CA LEU A 204 16.18 15.87 13.97
C LEU A 204 17.34 16.84 14.17
N LYS A 205 18.57 16.34 13.97
CA LYS A 205 19.80 17.12 14.08
C LYS A 205 20.61 17.07 12.80
N LYS A 206 21.32 18.16 12.51
CA LYS A 206 22.33 18.14 11.43
C LYS A 206 23.38 17.08 11.77
N HIS A 207 23.66 16.19 10.82
CA HIS A 207 24.67 15.11 10.93
C HIS A 207 24.35 13.99 11.95
N ALA A 208 23.08 13.71 12.25
CA ALA A 208 22.73 12.55 13.05
C ALA A 208 22.98 11.24 12.27
N ASN A 209 23.92 10.43 12.73
CA ASN A 209 24.06 9.04 12.29
C ASN A 209 23.13 8.17 13.13
N VAL A 210 21.89 8.02 12.68
CA VAL A 210 20.91 7.16 13.34
C VAL A 210 21.04 5.76 12.75
N VAL A 211 21.06 4.75 13.62
CA VAL A 211 21.05 3.35 13.20
C VAL A 211 19.67 3.03 12.61
N ASP A 212 19.65 2.38 11.45
CA ASP A 212 18.43 1.94 10.75
C ASP A 212 17.45 3.04 10.25
N CYS A 213 17.82 4.31 10.31
CA CYS A 213 17.05 5.42 9.70
C CYS A 213 18.01 6.52 9.22
N THR A 214 17.65 7.26 8.17
CA THR A 214 18.40 8.45 7.74
C THR A 214 17.50 9.67 7.69
N VAL A 215 18.06 10.83 8.05
CA VAL A 215 17.44 12.13 7.81
C VAL A 215 18.08 12.67 6.53
N ASP A 216 17.38 12.55 5.42
CA ASP A 216 17.90 12.89 4.09
C ASP A 216 17.88 14.39 3.85
N ARG A 217 16.88 15.08 4.41
CA ARG A 217 16.76 16.55 4.37
C ARG A 217 16.19 17.05 5.68
N LEU A 218 16.74 18.15 6.20
CA LEU A 218 16.21 18.87 7.35
C LEU A 218 16.38 20.37 7.10
N ALA A 219 15.26 21.09 7.05
CA ALA A 219 15.20 22.54 7.01
C ALA A 219 14.35 23.02 8.18
N ILE A 220 14.88 23.98 8.94
CA ILE A 220 14.21 24.62 10.07
C ILE A 220 14.17 26.11 9.76
N ASP A 221 12.96 26.69 9.76
CA ASP A 221 12.70 28.11 9.49
C ASP A 221 11.71 28.66 10.54
N GLY A 222 12.24 29.34 11.55
CA GLY A 222 11.46 29.79 12.71
C GLY A 222 10.78 28.62 13.41
N ALA A 223 9.45 28.61 13.41
CA ALA A 223 8.62 27.55 13.97
C ALA A 223 8.33 26.37 13.01
N ARG A 224 8.78 26.43 11.75
CA ARG A 224 8.51 25.41 10.73
C ARG A 224 9.68 24.47 10.54
N VAL A 225 9.38 23.18 10.39
CA VAL A 225 10.34 22.12 10.07
C VAL A 225 9.86 21.37 8.85
N SER A 226 10.69 21.34 7.80
CA SER A 226 10.53 20.44 6.68
C SER A 226 11.59 19.36 6.75
N VAL A 227 11.16 18.10 6.86
CA VAL A 227 12.07 16.96 7.02
C VAL A 227 11.73 15.86 6.03
N SER A 228 12.76 15.22 5.49
CA SER A 228 12.64 13.98 4.73
C SER A 228 13.44 12.90 5.44
N VAL A 229 12.77 11.78 5.72
CA VAL A 229 13.36 10.65 6.43
C VAL A 229 13.21 9.37 5.61
N SER A 230 14.24 8.52 5.64
CA SER A 230 14.19 7.17 5.09
C SER A 230 14.30 6.16 6.23
N LEU A 231 13.36 5.22 6.29
CA LEU A 231 13.47 4.05 7.15
C LEU A 231 14.34 3.00 6.46
N SER A 232 15.10 2.20 7.23
CA SER A 232 15.92 1.10 6.71
C SER A 232 15.11 0.13 5.83
N ALA A 233 15.76 -0.43 4.81
CA ALA A 233 15.18 -1.51 4.00
C ALA A 233 14.90 -2.80 4.82
N ARG A 234 15.32 -2.84 6.09
CA ARG A 234 15.05 -3.93 7.04
C ARG A 234 13.95 -3.60 8.06
N THR A 235 13.40 -2.39 8.04
CA THR A 235 12.34 -1.97 8.98
C THR A 235 11.16 -2.94 8.90
N ILE A 236 10.57 -3.22 10.07
CA ILE A 236 9.44 -4.14 10.22
C ILE A 236 8.21 -3.58 9.48
N VAL A 237 7.57 -4.44 8.70
CA VAL A 237 6.31 -4.12 8.01
C VAL A 237 5.19 -4.06 9.04
N GLY A 238 4.40 -2.99 9.02
CA GLY A 238 3.34 -2.79 10.02
C GLY A 238 2.76 -1.38 10.06
N ALA A 239 1.81 -1.19 10.97
CA ALA A 239 1.21 0.10 11.27
C ALA A 239 1.97 0.76 12.43
N TRP A 240 2.79 1.76 12.10
CA TRP A 240 3.64 2.47 13.04
C TRP A 240 2.95 3.72 13.58
N GLN A 241 2.90 3.87 14.90
CA GLN A 241 2.51 5.12 15.53
C GLN A 241 3.67 6.10 15.49
N VAL A 242 3.41 7.32 15.03
CA VAL A 242 4.41 8.36 14.86
C VAL A 242 4.08 9.53 15.78
N LYS A 243 5.09 9.97 16.52
CA LYS A 243 5.01 11.15 17.38
C LYS A 243 6.29 11.95 17.30
N ILE A 244 6.19 13.26 17.55
CA ILE A 244 7.36 14.11 17.76
C ILE A 244 7.51 14.34 19.27
N VAL A 245 8.73 14.15 19.76
CA VAL A 245 9.11 14.47 21.13
C VAL A 245 10.01 15.69 21.09
N SER A 246 9.62 16.75 21.80
CA SER A 246 10.42 17.94 21.98
C SER A 246 10.95 17.99 23.41
N ALA A 247 12.20 18.38 23.59
CA ALA A 247 12.78 18.57 24.91
C ALA A 247 13.65 19.82 24.94
N VAL A 248 13.58 20.58 26.04
CA VAL A 248 14.45 21.75 26.27
C VAL A 248 15.61 21.33 27.14
N ASN A 249 16.82 21.58 26.68
CA ASN A 249 18.02 21.31 27.45
C ASN A 249 18.45 22.60 28.18
N LYS A 250 18.05 22.76 29.44
CA LYS A 250 18.56 23.83 30.31
C LYS A 250 19.54 23.27 31.33
N GLU A 251 20.55 24.08 31.66
CA GLU A 251 21.60 23.78 32.65
C GLU A 251 21.05 23.38 34.03
N ASP A 252 19.83 23.82 34.37
CA ASP A 252 19.14 23.54 35.64
C ASP A 252 18.43 22.17 35.68
N SER A 253 19.11 21.08 35.34
CA SER A 253 18.82 19.66 35.71
C SER A 253 17.39 19.08 35.61
N THR A 254 16.40 19.84 35.11
CA THR A 254 15.00 19.46 34.98
C THR A 254 14.68 19.27 33.52
N PHE A 255 14.96 18.07 33.03
CA PHE A 255 14.58 17.63 31.70
C PHE A 255 13.06 17.61 31.59
N LYS A 256 12.50 18.47 30.72
CA LYS A 256 11.07 18.53 30.42
C LYS A 256 10.86 18.17 28.96
N GLU A 257 10.01 17.18 28.73
CA GLU A 257 9.62 16.72 27.40
C GLU A 257 8.15 17.01 27.12
N SER A 258 7.82 17.25 25.86
CA SER A 258 6.45 17.24 25.35
C SER A 258 6.36 16.22 24.21
N GLU A 259 5.30 15.42 24.22
CA GLU A 259 5.00 14.48 23.15
C GLU A 259 3.78 14.97 22.36
N SER A 260 3.91 15.07 21.05
CA SER A 260 2.81 15.40 20.15
C SER A 260 2.55 14.23 19.19
N PRO A 261 1.45 13.46 19.36
CA PRO A 261 1.13 12.34 18.49
C PRO A 261 0.73 12.83 17.10
N ILE A 262 1.48 12.43 16.07
CA ILE A 262 1.20 12.83 14.68
C ILE A 262 0.12 11.91 14.12
N GLY A 263 0.33 10.60 14.15
CA GLY A 263 -0.64 9.64 13.59
C GLY A 263 -0.04 8.30 13.25
N THR A 264 -0.70 7.54 12.38
CA THR A 264 -0.24 6.21 11.97
C THR A 264 0.33 6.24 10.55
N VAL A 265 1.49 5.61 10.36
CA VAL A 265 2.14 5.39 9.06
C VAL A 265 2.26 3.89 8.80
N TYR A 266 1.76 3.44 7.66
CA TYR A 266 1.86 2.05 7.23
C TYR A 266 3.16 1.85 6.45
N VAL A 267 4.00 0.93 6.91
CA VAL A 267 5.28 0.61 6.28
C VAL A 267 5.17 -0.76 5.64
N LEU A 268 5.39 -0.82 4.33
CA LEU A 268 5.34 -2.05 3.52
C LEU A 268 6.73 -2.46 3.02
N PHE A 269 6.80 -3.69 2.51
CA PHE A 269 7.92 -4.17 1.70
C PHE A 269 8.13 -3.30 0.45
N ASN A 270 9.39 -3.17 -0.01
CA ASN A 270 9.74 -2.33 -1.14
C ASN A 270 10.42 -3.08 -2.30
N PRO A 271 9.64 -3.56 -3.29
CA PRO A 271 10.18 -4.15 -4.52
C PRO A 271 11.01 -3.19 -5.39
N TRP A 272 10.95 -1.87 -5.17
CA TRP A 272 11.72 -0.87 -5.90
C TRP A 272 13.08 -0.57 -5.25
N CYS A 273 13.28 -0.93 -3.98
CA CYS A 273 14.51 -0.66 -3.25
C CYS A 273 15.51 -1.81 -3.44
N THR A 274 16.68 -1.52 -4.02
CA THR A 274 17.75 -2.52 -4.27
C THR A 274 18.28 -3.19 -3.00
N ASN A 275 18.11 -2.54 -1.85
CA ASN A 275 18.57 -3.04 -0.55
C ASN A 275 17.50 -3.87 0.18
N ASP A 276 16.28 -3.93 -0.33
CA ASP A 276 15.20 -4.73 0.25
C ASP A 276 15.31 -6.19 -0.24
N GLN A 277 14.99 -7.13 0.64
CA GLN A 277 14.98 -8.56 0.33
C GLN A 277 14.00 -8.94 -0.80
N VAL A 278 12.98 -8.10 -1.05
CA VAL A 278 11.97 -8.34 -2.09
C VAL A 278 12.22 -7.55 -3.37
N TYR A 279 13.43 -7.00 -3.56
CA TYR A 279 13.77 -6.22 -4.74
C TYR A 279 13.47 -6.96 -6.05
N MET A 280 12.75 -6.30 -6.95
CA MET A 280 12.46 -6.79 -8.30
C MET A 280 12.99 -5.78 -9.31
N PRO A 281 14.03 -6.09 -10.11
CA PRO A 281 14.64 -5.10 -11.01
C PRO A 281 13.74 -4.73 -12.20
N ASN A 282 12.97 -5.68 -12.73
CA ASN A 282 12.11 -5.47 -13.89
C ASN A 282 10.81 -4.74 -13.51
N ALA A 283 10.45 -3.70 -14.27
CA ALA A 283 9.23 -2.94 -14.03
C ALA A 283 7.96 -3.75 -14.32
N ALA A 284 7.95 -4.53 -15.39
CA ALA A 284 6.79 -5.36 -15.76
C ALA A 284 6.47 -6.41 -14.68
N ASP A 285 7.49 -6.94 -14.01
CA ASP A 285 7.31 -7.90 -12.92
C ASP A 285 6.73 -7.22 -11.67
N ARG A 286 7.09 -5.95 -11.39
CA ARG A 286 6.47 -5.19 -10.30
C ARG A 286 5.03 -4.86 -10.61
N ASP A 287 4.73 -4.50 -11.86
CA ASP A 287 3.36 -4.23 -12.29
C ASP A 287 2.49 -5.49 -12.14
N GLU A 288 2.97 -6.65 -12.59
CA GLU A 288 2.20 -7.90 -12.51
C GLU A 288 2.13 -8.51 -11.11
N TYR A 289 3.23 -8.54 -10.35
CA TYR A 289 3.29 -9.28 -9.09
C TYR A 289 2.98 -8.44 -7.84
N VAL A 290 2.88 -7.11 -7.99
CA VAL A 290 2.68 -6.19 -6.86
C VAL A 290 1.46 -5.30 -7.09
N LEU A 291 1.37 -4.66 -8.26
CA LEU A 291 0.35 -3.65 -8.54
C LEU A 291 -0.92 -4.22 -9.19
N ASN A 292 -0.83 -5.37 -9.86
CA ASN A 292 -2.00 -6.00 -10.45
C ASN A 292 -2.88 -6.61 -9.34
N ASP A 293 -4.11 -6.13 -9.22
CA ASP A 293 -5.08 -6.54 -8.21
C ASP A 293 -6.10 -7.56 -8.71
N VAL A 294 -5.91 -8.03 -9.93
CA VAL A 294 -6.69 -9.08 -10.57
C VAL A 294 -5.77 -10.09 -11.23
N GLY A 295 -6.23 -11.34 -11.34
CA GLY A 295 -5.42 -12.39 -11.91
C GLY A 295 -6.23 -13.58 -12.40
N GLN A 296 -5.52 -14.64 -12.75
CA GLN A 296 -6.11 -15.89 -13.20
C GLN A 296 -5.58 -17.07 -12.39
N ILE A 297 -6.50 -17.89 -11.88
CA ILE A 297 -6.18 -19.16 -11.23
C ILE A 297 -6.49 -20.28 -12.22
N TRP A 298 -5.46 -21.03 -12.58
CA TRP A 298 -5.58 -22.22 -13.42
C TRP A 298 -6.08 -23.41 -12.58
N ARG A 299 -7.16 -24.04 -13.06
CA ARG A 299 -7.83 -25.18 -12.43
C ARG A 299 -8.04 -26.30 -13.45
N GLY A 300 -8.57 -27.43 -13.00
CA GLY A 300 -8.86 -28.58 -13.85
C GLY A 300 -7.72 -29.60 -13.86
N THR A 301 -7.60 -30.34 -14.95
CA THR A 301 -6.54 -31.35 -15.11
C THR A 301 -5.50 -30.87 -16.11
N HIS A 302 -4.33 -31.49 -16.11
CA HIS A 302 -3.28 -31.20 -17.10
C HIS A 302 -3.79 -31.25 -18.56
N GLY A 303 -4.70 -32.20 -18.87
CA GLY A 303 -5.28 -32.34 -20.21
C GLY A 303 -6.46 -31.41 -20.51
N ALA A 304 -6.96 -30.67 -19.53
CA ALA A 304 -8.09 -29.76 -19.67
C ALA A 304 -7.96 -28.59 -18.66
N PRO A 305 -6.95 -27.73 -18.81
CA PRO A 305 -6.78 -26.57 -17.95
C PRO A 305 -7.93 -25.57 -18.17
N LYS A 306 -8.37 -24.95 -17.08
CA LYS A 306 -9.42 -23.92 -17.07
C LYS A 306 -8.91 -22.72 -16.29
N ALA A 307 -8.80 -21.58 -16.95
CA ALA A 307 -8.53 -20.31 -16.29
C ALA A 307 -9.80 -19.80 -15.59
N THR A 308 -9.67 -19.33 -14.37
CA THR A 308 -10.75 -18.65 -13.63
C THR A 308 -10.22 -17.29 -13.19
N ALA A 309 -10.92 -16.22 -13.56
CA ALA A 309 -10.57 -14.88 -13.10
C ALA A 309 -10.68 -14.81 -11.57
N TRP A 310 -9.80 -14.02 -10.95
CA TRP A 310 -9.74 -13.83 -9.52
C TRP A 310 -9.46 -12.36 -9.23
N SER A 311 -10.16 -11.78 -8.27
CA SER A 311 -9.83 -10.46 -7.74
C SER A 311 -9.03 -10.65 -6.46
N TYR A 312 -7.80 -10.17 -6.45
CA TYR A 312 -6.96 -10.08 -5.26
C TYR A 312 -7.43 -8.93 -4.37
N GLY A 313 -7.72 -7.77 -4.97
CA GLY A 313 -8.33 -6.63 -4.28
C GLY A 313 -7.48 -6.09 -3.12
N GLN A 314 -6.15 -6.17 -3.21
CA GLN A 314 -5.24 -5.79 -2.11
C GLN A 314 -5.32 -4.32 -1.69
N PHE A 315 -5.86 -3.46 -2.55
CA PHE A 315 -5.99 -2.02 -2.32
C PHE A 315 -7.38 -1.61 -1.82
N GLU A 316 -8.32 -2.56 -1.76
CA GLU A 316 -9.69 -2.30 -1.31
C GLU A 316 -9.75 -1.93 0.17
N SER A 317 -10.81 -1.20 0.53
CA SER A 317 -11.03 -0.71 1.90
C SER A 317 -10.95 -1.83 2.93
N GLY A 318 -10.10 -1.64 3.94
CA GLY A 318 -9.97 -2.55 5.09
C GLY A 318 -9.04 -3.74 4.84
N VAL A 319 -8.58 -3.99 3.61
CA VAL A 319 -7.74 -5.16 3.28
C VAL A 319 -6.35 -5.01 3.89
N LEU A 320 -5.72 -3.85 3.75
CA LEU A 320 -4.40 -3.63 4.34
C LEU A 320 -4.46 -3.70 5.87
N GLU A 321 -5.48 -3.11 6.49
CA GLU A 321 -5.67 -3.19 7.94
C GLU A 321 -5.88 -4.64 8.40
N ALA A 322 -6.68 -5.43 7.67
CA ALA A 322 -6.89 -6.84 7.99
C ALA A 322 -5.60 -7.67 7.89
N CYS A 323 -4.70 -7.34 6.96
CA CYS A 323 -3.41 -8.01 6.84
C CYS A 323 -2.42 -7.70 7.98
N LEU A 324 -2.67 -6.66 8.76
CA LEU A 324 -1.78 -6.18 9.83
C LEU A 324 -2.38 -6.36 11.24
N GLN A 325 -3.52 -7.05 11.36
CA GLN A 325 -4.10 -7.46 12.64
C GLN A 325 -3.32 -8.57 13.33
#